data_AF-A0A913ZA93-F1
#
_entry.id   AF-A0A913ZA93-F1
#
_cell.length_a   1.000
_cell.length_b   1.000
_cell.length_c   1.000
_cell.angle_alpha   90.00
_cell.angle_beta   90.00
_cell.angle_gamma   90.00
#
_symmetry.space_group_name_H-M   'P 1'
#
loop_
_entity.id
_entity.type
_entity.pdbx_description
1 polymer ?
#
loop_
_entity_poly.entity_id
_entity_poly.type
_entity_poly.pdbx_seq_one_letter_code
_entity_poly.pdbx_strand_id
1 'polypeptide(L)'
;MAKTKRITSQRLNGSKIMWSLLTRYRSTWRYMYVTADYQRDWIKNKERTVAEILQEFPRLLDSNMIEEDYRLAYPLSTDSLYNRWSAMVDPIIEYGTRMCPLWKETLELPQDMTLDKLTKDQKSILALIIVPVVFEGNSKKRAAGRSTIKDVVGFFIDRYWDIINMPQYLKEVDPKTHPQPFVLSLSSAIHLESRNAFIIIEKQAIPQPSILKAVDVCYKAHYILDCEYQGAWTFFEKCVYQSQCFAERRMGLPCTQKCSLNTAADVQCTQHVFSCIFKATRRVWISSRCFNLF
;
A
#
# COMPACT_ATOMS: atom_id res chain seq x y z
N MET A 1 39.74 19.15 13.94
CA MET A 1 38.51 19.96 13.74
C MET A 1 38.28 20.15 12.24
N ALA A 2 37.48 19.28 11.61
CA ALA A 2 37.14 19.40 10.20
C ALA A 2 35.82 20.15 10.06
N LYS A 3 35.82 21.29 9.35
CA LYS A 3 34.65 22.14 9.12
C LYS A 3 33.70 21.47 8.13
N THR A 4 32.58 20.94 8.62
CA THR A 4 31.44 20.54 7.80
C THR A 4 30.77 21.80 7.24
N LYS A 5 31.00 22.10 5.95
CA LYS A 5 30.24 23.14 5.25
C LYS A 5 28.81 22.65 5.06
N ARG A 6 27.86 23.28 5.76
CA ARG A 6 26.42 23.22 5.43
C ARG A 6 26.24 23.73 4.01
N ILE A 7 25.74 22.88 3.12
CA ILE A 7 25.21 23.32 1.83
C ILE A 7 23.76 23.73 2.11
N THR A 8 23.54 25.03 2.21
CA THR A 8 22.22 25.65 2.22
C THR A 8 21.57 25.51 0.85
N SER A 9 20.29 25.13 0.83
CA SER A 9 19.44 25.00 -0.35
C SER A 9 19.29 26.34 -1.09
N GLN A 10 20.19 26.62 -2.03
CA GLN A 10 19.89 27.57 -3.09
C GLN A 10 19.05 26.85 -4.15
N ARG A 11 17.98 27.49 -4.61
CA ARG A 11 17.17 27.06 -5.77
C ARG A 11 18.09 26.76 -6.95
N LEU A 12 18.31 25.48 -7.22
CA LEU A 12 19.21 25.04 -8.28
C LEU A 12 18.42 24.86 -9.59
N ASN A 13 18.31 25.96 -10.34
CA ASN A 13 18.01 25.90 -11.77
C ASN A 13 19.23 25.32 -12.51
N GLY A 14 19.30 24.00 -12.61
CA GLY A 14 20.45 23.30 -13.22
C GLY A 14 20.20 21.82 -13.47
N SER A 15 19.03 21.49 -14.01
CA SER A 15 18.43 20.14 -14.00
C SER A 15 19.01 19.11 -14.98
N LYS A 16 20.22 19.26 -15.54
CA LYS A 16 20.81 18.22 -16.41
C LYS A 16 22.27 17.89 -16.09
N ILE A 17 23.08 18.90 -15.78
CA ILE A 17 24.53 18.73 -15.52
C ILE A 17 24.79 18.16 -14.12
N MET A 18 23.92 18.43 -13.15
CA MET A 18 24.06 17.89 -11.80
C MET A 18 23.65 16.42 -11.73
N TRP A 19 22.64 16.00 -12.50
CA TRP A 19 22.14 14.62 -12.53
C TRP A 19 23.14 13.66 -13.17
N SER A 20 23.85 14.07 -14.22
CA SER A 20 24.93 13.28 -14.82
C SER A 20 26.14 13.10 -13.89
N LEU A 21 26.31 14.00 -12.90
CA LEU A 21 27.31 13.86 -11.84
C LEU A 21 26.78 13.03 -10.65
N LEU A 22 25.46 13.04 -10.41
CA LEU A 22 24.82 12.28 -9.33
C LEU A 22 24.70 10.78 -9.67
N THR A 23 24.60 10.41 -10.94
CA THR A 23 24.65 9.01 -11.39
C THR A 23 26.00 8.33 -11.13
N ARG A 24 27.07 9.10 -10.83
CA ARG A 24 28.38 8.57 -10.43
C ARG A 24 28.49 8.23 -8.93
N TYR A 25 27.47 8.48 -8.11
CA TYR A 25 27.56 8.12 -6.68
C TYR A 25 27.47 6.61 -6.48
N ARG A 26 28.59 6.03 -6.02
CA ARG A 26 28.69 4.62 -5.62
C ARG A 26 27.80 4.26 -4.43
N SER A 27 27.44 5.20 -3.57
CA SER A 27 26.49 4.96 -2.47
C SER A 27 25.08 5.45 -2.82
N THR A 28 24.14 4.50 -2.88
CA THR A 28 22.69 4.73 -3.03
C THR A 28 22.17 5.78 -2.04
N TRP A 29 22.58 5.68 -0.78
CA TRP A 29 22.13 6.56 0.30
C TRP A 29 22.48 8.05 0.07
N ARG A 30 23.67 8.34 -0.48
CA ARG A 30 24.10 9.73 -0.71
C ARG A 30 23.44 10.36 -1.93
N TYR A 31 23.14 9.54 -2.94
CA TYR A 31 22.30 9.95 -4.06
C TYR A 31 20.93 10.39 -3.52
N MET A 32 20.26 9.52 -2.76
CA MET A 32 18.95 9.81 -2.18
C MET A 32 18.88 11.07 -1.34
N TYR A 33 19.77 11.21 -0.37
CA TYR A 33 19.72 12.33 0.56
C TYR A 33 19.81 13.69 -0.16
N VAL A 34 20.53 13.74 -1.28
CA VAL A 34 20.70 14.97 -2.07
C VAL A 34 19.54 15.19 -3.03
N THR A 35 18.89 14.12 -3.50
CA THR A 35 17.87 14.21 -4.57
C THR A 35 16.44 14.18 -4.06
N ALA A 36 16.19 13.71 -2.84
CA ALA A 36 14.84 13.41 -2.32
C ALA A 36 13.89 14.62 -2.33
N ASP A 37 14.33 15.80 -1.87
CA ASP A 37 13.47 17.00 -1.85
C ASP A 37 13.10 17.45 -3.27
N TYR A 38 14.10 17.54 -4.15
CA TYR A 38 13.86 17.88 -5.56
C TYR A 38 12.96 16.85 -6.23
N GLN A 39 13.22 15.56 -6.01
CA GLN A 39 12.48 14.47 -6.62
C GLN A 39 11.01 14.54 -6.21
N ARG A 40 10.72 14.71 -4.92
CA ARG A 40 9.35 14.81 -4.42
C ARG A 40 8.63 16.03 -4.97
N ASP A 41 9.27 17.19 -4.96
CA ASP A 41 8.70 18.40 -5.54
C ASP A 41 8.49 18.23 -7.04
N TRP A 42 9.46 17.63 -7.74
CA TRP A 42 9.35 17.40 -9.17
C TRP A 42 8.15 16.52 -9.45
N ILE A 43 8.07 15.31 -8.87
CA ILE A 43 6.99 14.34 -9.08
C ILE A 43 5.62 14.99 -8.85
N LYS A 44 5.41 15.63 -7.69
CA LYS A 44 4.08 16.13 -7.28
C LYS A 44 3.61 17.39 -7.99
N ASN A 45 4.51 18.14 -8.62
CA ASN A 45 4.17 19.44 -9.21
C ASN A 45 3.58 19.35 -10.63
N LYS A 46 3.52 18.17 -11.25
CA LYS A 46 2.85 17.95 -12.54
C LYS A 46 2.32 16.52 -12.60
N GLU A 47 1.18 16.34 -13.24
CA GLU A 47 0.67 15.02 -13.60
C GLU A 47 1.70 14.31 -14.49
N ARG A 48 2.38 13.31 -13.94
CA ARG A 48 3.40 12.52 -14.63
C ARG A 48 3.09 11.05 -14.49
N THR A 49 3.44 10.32 -15.52
CA THR A 49 3.34 8.87 -15.52
C THR A 49 4.49 8.25 -14.73
N VAL A 50 4.27 7.04 -14.19
CA VAL A 50 5.32 6.27 -13.51
C VAL A 50 6.52 6.05 -14.44
N ALA A 51 6.28 5.77 -15.73
CA ALA A 51 7.33 5.66 -16.74
C ALA A 51 8.22 6.91 -16.84
N GLU A 52 7.64 8.12 -16.88
CA GLU A 52 8.40 9.38 -16.91
C GLU A 52 9.19 9.61 -15.63
N ILE A 53 8.60 9.27 -14.47
CA ILE A 53 9.28 9.36 -13.17
C ILE A 53 10.50 8.43 -13.14
N LEU A 54 10.36 7.19 -13.59
CA LEU A 54 11.44 6.21 -13.63
C LEU A 54 12.49 6.52 -14.69
N GLN A 55 12.12 7.20 -15.78
CA GLN A 55 13.08 7.70 -16.76
C GLN A 55 13.98 8.80 -16.16
N GLU A 56 13.41 9.71 -15.36
CA GLU A 56 14.17 10.78 -14.69
C GLU A 56 14.95 10.25 -13.48
N PHE A 57 14.36 9.33 -12.71
CA PHE A 57 14.93 8.76 -11.48
C PHE A 57 15.05 7.22 -11.57
N PRO A 58 15.92 6.68 -12.45
CA PRO A 58 15.99 5.24 -12.73
C PRO A 58 16.41 4.39 -11.53
N ARG A 59 17.09 4.99 -10.56
CA ARG A 59 17.53 4.31 -9.34
C ARG A 59 16.44 4.17 -8.30
N LEU A 60 15.25 4.72 -8.52
CA LEU A 60 14.16 4.67 -7.53
C LEU A 60 13.70 3.25 -7.22
N LEU A 61 13.91 2.31 -8.15
CA LEU A 61 13.59 0.90 -7.97
C LEU A 61 14.78 0.08 -7.42
N ASP A 62 15.96 0.68 -7.18
CA ASP A 62 17.04 -0.03 -6.50
C ASP A 62 16.56 -0.44 -5.09
N SER A 63 17.17 -1.50 -4.54
CA SER A 63 16.82 -2.02 -3.22
C SER A 63 16.81 -0.92 -2.14
N ASN A 64 15.73 -0.90 -1.34
CA ASN A 64 15.46 0.04 -0.23
C ASN A 64 15.18 1.50 -0.61
N MET A 65 15.27 1.89 -1.89
CA MET A 65 15.14 3.30 -2.28
C MET A 65 13.76 3.88 -2.01
N ILE A 66 12.69 3.16 -2.34
CA ILE A 66 11.31 3.59 -2.04
C ILE A 66 11.12 3.82 -0.54
N GLU A 67 11.69 2.94 0.27
CA GLU A 67 11.52 2.99 1.73
C GLU A 67 12.28 4.13 2.38
N GLU A 68 13.53 4.35 1.96
CA GLU A 68 14.33 5.44 2.47
C GLU A 68 13.74 6.79 2.06
N ASP A 69 13.18 6.92 0.84
CA ASP A 69 12.59 8.18 0.39
C ASP A 69 11.30 8.46 1.17
N TYR A 70 10.50 7.42 1.37
CA TYR A 70 9.33 7.50 2.24
C TYR A 70 9.73 7.87 3.67
N ARG A 71 10.80 7.29 4.22
CA ARG A 71 11.29 7.60 5.58
C ARG A 71 11.74 9.04 5.71
N LEU A 72 12.42 9.58 4.71
CA LEU A 72 12.82 10.99 4.71
C LEU A 72 11.61 11.92 4.70
N ALA A 73 10.54 11.55 4.00
CA ALA A 73 9.30 12.32 3.95
C ALA A 73 8.42 12.15 5.20
N TYR A 74 8.38 10.93 5.77
CA TYR A 74 7.47 10.53 6.85
C TYR A 74 8.16 9.64 7.88
N PRO A 75 9.09 10.19 8.67
CA PRO A 75 9.86 9.40 9.63
C PRO A 75 8.96 8.76 10.70
N LEU A 76 7.85 9.40 11.07
CA LEU A 76 6.96 8.91 12.13
C LEU A 76 6.01 7.79 11.69
N SER A 77 5.74 7.63 10.39
CA SER A 77 4.83 6.58 9.88
C SER A 77 5.56 5.46 9.14
N THR A 78 6.90 5.50 9.09
CA THR A 78 7.71 4.55 8.33
C THR A 78 7.46 3.09 8.74
N ASP A 79 7.33 2.85 10.04
CA ASP A 79 7.15 1.51 10.62
C ASP A 79 5.70 1.25 11.06
N SER A 80 4.75 2.09 10.64
CA SER A 80 3.35 2.00 11.08
C SER A 80 2.71 0.65 10.84
N LEU A 81 3.00 0.00 9.70
CA LEU A 81 2.49 -1.34 9.43
C LEU A 81 2.98 -2.34 10.48
N TYR A 82 4.29 -2.42 10.71
CA TYR A 82 4.87 -3.36 11.67
C TYR A 82 4.40 -3.11 13.11
N ASN A 83 4.27 -1.85 13.48
CA ASN A 83 3.85 -1.46 14.83
C ASN A 83 2.39 -1.81 15.13
N ARG A 84 1.52 -1.87 14.12
CA ARG A 84 0.06 -1.95 14.30
C ARG A 84 -0.55 -3.26 13.81
N TRP A 85 0.05 -3.88 12.79
CA TRP A 85 -0.55 -4.98 12.05
C TRP A 85 -0.98 -6.14 12.97
N SER A 86 -0.12 -6.54 13.90
CA SER A 86 -0.38 -7.66 14.81
C SER A 86 -1.67 -7.52 15.63
N ALA A 87 -2.03 -6.29 16.02
CA ALA A 87 -3.27 -6.01 16.76
C ALA A 87 -4.51 -5.96 15.86
N MET A 88 -4.33 -5.82 14.53
CA MET A 88 -5.41 -5.71 13.56
C MET A 88 -5.80 -7.06 12.94
N VAL A 89 -4.91 -8.06 12.96
CA VAL A 89 -5.10 -9.37 12.31
C VAL A 89 -6.40 -10.05 12.74
N ASP A 90 -6.58 -10.34 14.03
CA ASP A 90 -7.76 -11.09 14.49
C ASP A 90 -9.07 -10.31 14.25
N PRO A 91 -9.17 -8.99 14.54
CA PRO A 91 -10.36 -8.21 14.19
C PRO A 91 -10.71 -8.21 12.70
N ILE A 92 -9.72 -8.14 11.80
CA ILE A 92 -9.92 -8.19 10.35
C ILE A 92 -10.49 -9.55 9.95
N ILE A 93 -9.92 -10.65 10.46
CA ILE A 93 -10.38 -12.01 10.16
C ILE A 93 -11.81 -12.22 10.71
N GLU A 94 -12.06 -11.88 11.97
CA GLU A 94 -13.39 -12.04 12.58
C GLU A 94 -14.45 -11.27 11.78
N TYR A 95 -14.16 -10.00 11.48
CA TYR A 95 -15.09 -9.18 10.70
C TYR A 95 -15.28 -9.74 9.28
N GLY A 96 -14.19 -10.05 8.58
CA GLY A 96 -14.24 -10.48 7.19
C GLY A 96 -14.93 -11.82 7.00
N THR A 97 -14.67 -12.78 7.87
CA THR A 97 -15.34 -14.09 7.81
C THR A 97 -16.83 -14.01 8.17
N ARG A 98 -17.20 -13.10 9.08
CA ARG A 98 -18.61 -12.82 9.41
C ARG A 98 -19.36 -12.14 8.27
N MET A 99 -18.73 -11.18 7.60
CA MET A 99 -19.38 -10.37 6.55
C MET A 99 -19.34 -11.02 5.17
N CYS A 100 -18.41 -11.95 4.96
CA CYS A 100 -18.24 -12.66 3.70
C CYS A 100 -18.28 -14.17 3.97
N PRO A 101 -19.48 -14.79 4.10
CA PRO A 101 -19.61 -16.22 4.41
C PRO A 101 -18.88 -17.14 3.43
N LEU A 102 -18.77 -16.72 2.16
CA LEU A 102 -18.07 -17.44 1.09
C LEU A 102 -16.60 -16.98 0.92
N TRP A 103 -15.97 -16.45 1.98
CA TRP A 103 -14.59 -15.94 1.91
C TRP A 103 -13.58 -16.99 1.43
N LYS A 104 -13.75 -18.26 1.81
CA LYS A 104 -12.87 -19.35 1.37
C LYS A 104 -12.94 -19.57 -0.13
N GLU A 105 -14.15 -19.67 -0.68
CA GLU A 105 -14.37 -19.79 -2.13
C GLU A 105 -13.84 -18.57 -2.88
N THR A 106 -14.16 -17.36 -2.37
CA THR A 106 -13.73 -16.09 -2.96
C THR A 106 -12.21 -15.95 -3.01
N LEU A 107 -11.51 -16.47 -2.00
CA LEU A 107 -10.05 -16.43 -1.89
C LEU A 107 -9.38 -17.70 -2.41
N GLU A 108 -10.13 -18.63 -3.01
CA GLU A 108 -9.63 -19.92 -3.53
C GLU A 108 -8.85 -20.72 -2.46
N LEU A 109 -9.35 -20.73 -1.23
CA LEU A 109 -8.74 -21.43 -0.09
C LEU A 109 -9.40 -22.79 0.16
N PRO A 110 -8.67 -23.75 0.76
CA PRO A 110 -9.21 -25.05 1.15
C PRO A 110 -10.46 -24.93 2.04
N GLN A 111 -11.52 -25.67 1.70
CA GLN A 111 -12.80 -25.59 2.41
C GLN A 111 -12.74 -26.15 3.84
N ASP A 112 -11.87 -27.13 4.06
CA ASP A 112 -11.55 -27.74 5.35
C ASP A 112 -10.60 -26.90 6.23
N MET A 113 -10.09 -25.77 5.72
CA MET A 113 -9.28 -24.84 6.50
C MET A 113 -10.03 -24.35 7.74
N THR A 114 -9.35 -24.39 8.88
CA THR A 114 -9.91 -24.02 10.19
C THR A 114 -9.05 -22.93 10.83
N LEU A 115 -9.68 -21.83 11.27
CA LEU A 115 -8.98 -20.62 11.72
C LEU A 115 -8.15 -20.85 13.00
N ASP A 116 -8.57 -21.79 13.83
CA ASP A 116 -7.90 -22.20 15.08
C ASP A 116 -6.58 -22.94 14.83
N LYS A 117 -6.43 -23.59 13.67
CA LYS A 117 -5.21 -24.31 13.29
C LYS A 117 -4.16 -23.45 12.59
N LEU A 118 -4.52 -22.21 12.23
CA LEU A 118 -3.61 -21.31 11.53
C LEU A 118 -2.54 -20.76 12.48
N THR A 119 -1.29 -20.79 12.02
CA THR A 119 -0.18 -20.10 12.70
C THR A 119 -0.39 -18.59 12.68
N LYS A 120 0.37 -17.86 13.51
CA LYS A 120 0.33 -16.39 13.55
C LYS A 120 0.64 -15.78 12.17
N ASP A 121 1.59 -16.35 11.44
CA ASP A 121 1.98 -15.86 10.12
C ASP A 121 0.91 -16.17 9.07
N GLN A 122 0.30 -17.36 9.12
CA GLN A 122 -0.83 -17.70 8.25
C GLN A 122 -2.03 -16.79 8.48
N LYS A 123 -2.34 -16.47 9.75
CA LYS A 123 -3.38 -15.47 10.09
C LYS A 123 -3.02 -14.09 9.56
N SER A 124 -1.77 -13.67 9.70
CA SER A 124 -1.28 -12.41 9.16
C SER A 124 -1.50 -12.31 7.64
N ILE A 125 -1.16 -13.38 6.90
CA ILE A 125 -1.38 -13.45 5.45
C ILE A 125 -2.87 -13.47 5.12
N LEU A 126 -3.68 -14.26 5.85
CA LEU A 126 -5.13 -14.29 5.68
C LEU A 126 -5.76 -12.91 5.86
N ALA A 127 -5.34 -12.17 6.89
CA ALA A 127 -5.79 -10.82 7.14
C ALA A 127 -5.43 -9.87 5.98
N LEU A 128 -4.25 -10.00 5.35
CA LEU A 128 -3.90 -9.20 4.18
C LEU A 128 -4.85 -9.48 3.01
N ILE A 129 -5.08 -10.74 2.68
CA ILE A 129 -5.87 -11.12 1.49
C ILE A 129 -7.38 -10.91 1.67
N ILE A 130 -7.89 -10.87 2.91
CA ILE A 130 -9.32 -10.65 3.17
C ILE A 130 -9.72 -9.17 3.16
N VAL A 131 -8.76 -8.24 3.39
CA VAL A 131 -9.00 -6.79 3.34
C VAL A 131 -9.72 -6.36 2.05
N PRO A 132 -9.23 -6.65 0.82
CA PRO A 132 -9.93 -6.24 -0.39
C PRO A 132 -11.38 -6.76 -0.46
N VAL A 133 -11.63 -7.99 0.01
CA VAL A 133 -12.98 -8.57 0.04
C VAL A 133 -13.90 -7.79 0.98
N VAL A 134 -13.40 -7.41 2.15
CA VAL A 134 -14.13 -6.66 3.17
C VAL A 134 -14.46 -5.24 2.72
N PHE A 135 -13.53 -4.56 2.07
CA PHE A 135 -13.64 -3.15 1.74
C PHE A 135 -14.26 -2.88 0.36
N GLU A 136 -14.35 -3.88 -0.52
CA GLU A 136 -14.95 -3.72 -1.85
C GLU A 136 -16.26 -4.49 -2.08
N GLY A 137 -16.64 -5.39 -1.18
CA GLY A 137 -17.81 -6.26 -1.29
C GLY A 137 -19.20 -5.60 -1.31
N ASN A 138 -19.32 -4.28 -1.37
CA ASN A 138 -20.62 -3.57 -1.30
C ASN A 138 -20.84 -2.49 -2.38
N SER A 139 -20.04 -2.45 -3.45
CA SER A 139 -20.28 -1.52 -4.57
C SER A 139 -21.53 -1.93 -5.37
N LYS A 140 -22.71 -1.54 -4.87
CA LYS A 140 -23.96 -1.51 -5.63
C LYS A 140 -23.81 -0.55 -6.81
N LYS A 141 -23.34 -1.07 -7.95
CA LYS A 141 -23.57 -0.60 -9.33
C LYS A 141 -22.94 -1.63 -10.26
N ARG A 142 -23.65 -2.76 -10.42
CA ARG A 142 -23.42 -3.75 -11.49
C ARG A 142 -24.01 -3.18 -12.78
N ALA A 143 -23.28 -2.24 -13.39
CA ALA A 143 -23.48 -1.90 -14.79
C ALA A 143 -22.46 -2.70 -15.61
N ALA A 144 -22.88 -3.17 -16.79
CA ALA A 144 -22.12 -4.06 -17.67
C ALA A 144 -20.67 -3.59 -17.87
N GLY A 145 -19.70 -4.41 -17.42
CA GLY A 145 -18.27 -4.20 -17.67
C GLY A 145 -17.34 -4.00 -16.47
N ARG A 146 -17.75 -4.30 -15.22
CA ARG A 146 -16.88 -4.13 -14.03
C ARG A 146 -16.20 -5.42 -13.56
N SER A 147 -14.95 -5.25 -13.14
CA SER A 147 -14.02 -6.21 -12.55
C SER A 147 -14.67 -7.07 -11.46
N THR A 148 -14.41 -8.36 -11.48
CA THR A 148 -14.84 -9.36 -10.50
C THR A 148 -14.20 -9.12 -9.13
N ILE A 149 -14.74 -9.69 -8.05
CA ILE A 149 -14.08 -9.66 -6.72
C ILE A 149 -12.66 -10.26 -6.81
N LYS A 150 -12.46 -11.22 -7.71
CA LYS A 150 -11.14 -11.79 -8.00
C LYS A 150 -10.18 -10.75 -8.58
N ASP A 151 -10.64 -9.93 -9.53
CA ASP A 151 -9.83 -8.86 -10.11
C ASP A 151 -9.46 -7.81 -9.06
N VAL A 152 -10.43 -7.44 -8.21
CA VAL A 152 -10.24 -6.54 -7.08
C VAL A 152 -9.19 -7.05 -6.08
N VAL A 153 -9.26 -8.33 -5.71
CA VAL A 153 -8.26 -8.96 -4.84
C VAL A 153 -6.90 -8.97 -5.54
N GLY A 154 -6.88 -9.29 -6.84
CA GLY A 154 -5.68 -9.31 -7.67
C GLY A 154 -4.99 -7.95 -7.79
N PHE A 155 -5.74 -6.85 -7.83
CA PHE A 155 -5.18 -5.49 -7.87
C PHE A 155 -4.44 -5.08 -6.59
N PHE A 156 -4.71 -5.78 -5.48
CA PHE A 156 -4.00 -5.58 -4.23
C PHE A 156 -2.84 -6.58 -4.09
N ILE A 157 -3.17 -7.87 -4.10
CA ILE A 157 -2.21 -8.97 -4.07
C ILE A 157 -2.63 -9.99 -5.12
N ASP A 158 -1.90 -10.01 -6.23
CA ASP A 158 -2.01 -11.03 -7.26
C ASP A 158 -1.34 -12.31 -6.75
N ARG A 159 -2.07 -13.44 -6.81
CA ARG A 159 -1.66 -14.69 -6.16
C ARG A 159 -1.60 -15.81 -7.16
N TYR A 160 -0.46 -16.48 -7.19
CA TYR A 160 -0.25 -17.71 -7.94
C TYR A 160 0.14 -18.84 -7.00
N TRP A 161 -0.39 -20.03 -7.30
CA TRP A 161 -0.18 -21.23 -6.50
C TRP A 161 1.01 -22.09 -6.97
N ASP A 162 1.51 -21.80 -8.18
CA ASP A 162 2.56 -22.54 -8.88
C ASP A 162 3.73 -21.62 -9.27
N ILE A 163 4.83 -22.24 -9.72
CA ILE A 163 5.97 -21.52 -10.29
C ILE A 163 5.53 -20.88 -11.61
N ILE A 164 5.75 -19.57 -11.75
CA ILE A 164 5.41 -18.82 -12.95
C ILE A 164 6.66 -18.40 -13.73
N ASN A 165 6.51 -18.25 -15.04
CA ASN A 165 7.50 -17.59 -15.89
C ASN A 165 7.37 -16.06 -15.72
N MET A 166 8.20 -15.47 -14.86
CA MET A 166 8.17 -14.05 -14.53
C MET A 166 8.24 -13.13 -15.78
N PRO A 167 9.16 -13.32 -16.74
CA PRO A 167 9.17 -12.52 -17.97
C PRO A 167 7.87 -12.58 -18.78
N GLN A 168 7.24 -13.75 -18.87
CA GLN A 168 5.98 -13.90 -19.59
C GLN A 168 4.83 -13.21 -18.84
N TYR A 169 4.74 -13.45 -17.53
CA TYR A 169 3.77 -12.79 -16.66
C TYR A 169 3.81 -11.26 -16.79
N LEU A 170 5.01 -10.66 -16.69
CA LEU A 170 5.18 -9.21 -16.79
C LEU A 170 4.77 -8.62 -18.16
N LYS A 171 4.87 -9.41 -19.24
CA LYS A 171 4.38 -8.99 -20.57
C LYS A 171 2.86 -8.95 -20.61
N GLU A 172 2.21 -9.93 -20.00
CA GLU A 172 0.75 -10.11 -19.99
C GLU A 172 0.02 -9.12 -19.09
N VAL A 173 0.69 -8.60 -18.05
CA VAL A 173 0.13 -7.52 -17.21
C VAL A 173 -0.15 -6.29 -18.08
N ASP A 174 -1.43 -5.91 -18.17
CA ASP A 174 -1.90 -4.68 -18.81
C ASP A 174 -2.14 -3.59 -17.75
N PRO A 175 -1.32 -2.51 -17.73
CA PRO A 175 -1.47 -1.43 -16.76
C PRO A 175 -2.84 -0.73 -16.79
N LYS A 176 -3.59 -0.82 -17.90
CA LYS A 176 -4.92 -0.21 -18.00
C LYS A 176 -5.98 -0.97 -17.21
N THR A 177 -5.84 -2.29 -17.14
CA THR A 177 -6.80 -3.18 -16.48
C THR A 177 -6.31 -3.63 -15.11
N HIS A 178 -4.99 -3.60 -14.89
CA HIS A 178 -4.34 -3.92 -13.62
C HIS A 178 -3.36 -2.77 -13.25
N PRO A 179 -3.84 -1.71 -12.59
CA PRO A 179 -3.03 -0.57 -12.21
C PRO A 179 -1.85 -0.98 -11.32
N GLN A 180 -0.70 -0.34 -11.56
CA GLN A 180 0.53 -0.53 -10.78
C GLN A 180 0.78 0.71 -9.91
N PRO A 181 1.41 0.55 -8.72
CA PRO A 181 2.07 -0.66 -8.25
C PRO A 181 1.15 -1.64 -7.51
N PHE A 182 1.45 -2.94 -7.56
CA PHE A 182 0.72 -3.97 -6.80
C PHE A 182 1.67 -5.08 -6.30
N VAL A 183 1.19 -5.95 -5.42
CA VAL A 183 1.97 -7.07 -4.89
C VAL A 183 1.70 -8.34 -5.68
N LEU A 184 2.75 -9.06 -6.06
CA LEU A 184 2.65 -10.42 -6.57
C LEU A 184 3.16 -11.39 -5.49
N SER A 185 2.35 -12.39 -5.16
CA SER A 185 2.71 -13.46 -4.22
C SER A 185 2.67 -14.82 -4.90
N LEU A 186 3.78 -15.55 -4.81
CA LEU A 186 3.85 -16.97 -5.16
C LEU A 186 3.70 -17.76 -3.87
N SER A 187 2.54 -18.40 -3.70
CA SER A 187 2.15 -19.06 -2.46
C SER A 187 1.80 -20.52 -2.67
N SER A 188 1.76 -21.32 -1.61
CA SER A 188 1.14 -22.65 -1.67
C SER A 188 -0.36 -22.55 -1.31
N ALA A 189 -1.22 -23.12 -2.15
CA ALA A 189 -2.67 -23.15 -1.94
C ALA A 189 -3.08 -23.86 -0.65
N ILE A 190 -2.27 -24.84 -0.21
CA ILE A 190 -2.60 -25.73 0.90
C ILE A 190 -2.32 -25.05 2.25
N HIS A 191 -1.36 -24.12 2.33
CA HIS A 191 -0.80 -23.69 3.61
C HIS A 191 -0.80 -22.18 3.90
N LEU A 192 -1.37 -21.31 3.05
CA LEU A 192 -1.23 -19.85 3.23
C LEU A 192 0.23 -19.44 3.48
N GLU A 193 1.15 -20.15 2.83
CA GLU A 193 2.59 -19.93 2.94
C GLU A 193 3.06 -19.20 1.70
N SER A 194 3.69 -18.05 1.90
CA SER A 194 4.36 -17.33 0.83
C SER A 194 5.74 -17.92 0.61
N ARG A 195 6.03 -18.34 -0.61
CA ARG A 195 7.38 -18.75 -1.02
C ARG A 195 8.19 -17.55 -1.47
N ASN A 196 7.56 -16.69 -2.26
CA ASN A 196 8.18 -15.49 -2.80
C ASN A 196 7.15 -14.37 -2.88
N ALA A 197 7.59 -13.14 -2.58
CA ALA A 197 6.79 -11.94 -2.74
C ALA A 197 7.56 -10.93 -3.60
N PHE A 198 6.83 -10.22 -4.45
CA PHE A 198 7.35 -9.18 -5.32
C PHE A 198 6.43 -7.98 -5.30
N ILE A 199 6.99 -6.83 -5.66
CA ILE A 199 6.22 -5.64 -6.02
C ILE A 199 6.37 -5.46 -7.51
N ILE A 200 5.25 -5.25 -8.20
CA ILE A 200 5.23 -5.02 -9.64
C ILE A 200 5.08 -3.52 -9.87
N ILE A 201 6.09 -2.90 -10.49
CA ILE A 201 6.12 -1.47 -10.82
C ILE A 201 6.64 -1.31 -12.24
N GLU A 202 5.88 -0.65 -13.12
CA GLU A 202 6.19 -0.45 -14.53
C GLU A 202 6.71 -1.74 -15.22
N LYS A 203 6.00 -2.86 -15.00
CA LYS A 203 6.34 -4.20 -15.50
C LYS A 203 7.71 -4.73 -15.03
N GLN A 204 8.22 -4.24 -13.91
CA GLN A 204 9.40 -4.77 -13.23
C GLN A 204 9.00 -5.43 -11.92
N ALA A 205 9.57 -6.61 -11.65
CA ALA A 205 9.35 -7.33 -10.41
C ALA A 205 10.49 -7.07 -9.42
N ILE A 206 10.15 -6.48 -8.27
CA ILE A 206 11.11 -6.15 -7.21
C ILE A 206 10.93 -7.16 -6.08
N PRO A 207 11.91 -8.04 -5.81
CA PRO A 207 11.76 -9.10 -4.81
C PRO A 207 11.70 -8.54 -3.39
N GLN A 208 10.90 -9.18 -2.55
CA GLN A 208 10.69 -8.82 -1.15
C GLN A 208 10.81 -10.06 -0.24
N PRO A 209 11.30 -9.90 1.00
CA PRO A 209 11.51 -11.01 1.92
C PRO A 209 10.21 -11.63 2.45
N SER A 210 9.09 -10.91 2.39
CA SER A 210 7.77 -11.42 2.80
C SER A 210 6.63 -10.64 2.15
N ILE A 211 5.42 -11.19 2.14
CA ILE A 211 4.22 -10.48 1.68
C ILE A 211 4.00 -9.20 2.50
N LEU A 212 4.18 -9.26 3.83
CA LEU A 212 3.98 -8.09 4.68
C LEU A 212 4.94 -6.96 4.31
N LYS A 213 6.21 -7.30 4.01
CA LYS A 213 7.18 -6.34 3.50
C LYS A 213 6.80 -5.83 2.11
N ALA A 214 6.34 -6.70 1.22
CA ALA A 214 5.87 -6.27 -0.10
C ALA A 214 4.70 -5.29 -0.02
N VAL A 215 3.73 -5.53 0.86
CA VAL A 215 2.61 -4.62 1.11
C VAL A 215 3.10 -3.28 1.68
N ASP A 216 4.01 -3.29 2.65
CA ASP A 216 4.59 -2.06 3.21
C ASP A 216 5.28 -1.20 2.14
N VAL A 217 6.19 -1.81 1.38
CA VAL A 217 6.95 -1.10 0.34
C VAL A 217 6.05 -0.70 -0.82
N CYS A 218 5.05 -1.50 -1.19
CA CYS A 218 4.09 -1.17 -2.25
C CYS A 218 3.18 0.00 -1.86
N TYR A 219 2.73 0.06 -0.60
CA TYR A 219 2.01 1.23 -0.08
C TYR A 219 2.87 2.50 -0.16
N LYS A 220 4.15 2.40 0.22
CA LYS A 220 5.12 3.51 0.12
C LYS A 220 5.39 3.88 -1.34
N ALA A 221 5.42 2.91 -2.26
CA ALA A 221 5.62 3.13 -3.69
C ALA A 221 4.51 3.98 -4.29
N HIS A 222 3.23 3.68 -3.97
CA HIS A 222 2.11 4.51 -4.39
C HIS A 222 2.33 5.98 -3.99
N TYR A 223 2.80 6.21 -2.77
CA TYR A 223 3.05 7.56 -2.30
C TYR A 223 4.20 8.25 -3.05
N ILE A 224 5.33 7.56 -3.19
CA ILE A 224 6.56 8.13 -3.78
C ILE A 224 6.41 8.37 -5.27
N LEU A 225 5.65 7.52 -5.96
CA LEU A 225 5.36 7.61 -7.39
C LEU A 225 4.07 8.41 -7.69
N ASP A 226 3.45 9.01 -6.67
CA ASP A 226 2.22 9.81 -6.78
C ASP A 226 1.06 9.07 -7.49
N CYS A 227 0.93 7.77 -7.19
CA CYS A 227 -0.15 6.93 -7.68
C CYS A 227 -1.37 7.02 -6.75
N GLU A 228 -2.57 7.00 -7.31
CA GLU A 228 -3.81 7.03 -6.54
C GLU A 228 -3.98 5.74 -5.71
N TYR A 229 -4.34 5.90 -4.44
CA TYR A 229 -4.72 4.78 -3.58
C TYR A 229 -6.14 4.32 -3.91
N GLN A 230 -6.27 3.11 -4.46
CA GLN A 230 -7.56 2.50 -4.73
C GLN A 230 -7.81 1.26 -3.85
N GLY A 231 -9.08 0.98 -3.57
CA GLY A 231 -9.47 -0.26 -2.92
C GLY A 231 -8.85 -0.50 -1.55
N ALA A 232 -8.27 -1.68 -1.36
CA ALA A 232 -7.56 -2.09 -0.14
C ALA A 232 -6.48 -1.08 0.30
N TRP A 233 -5.82 -0.38 -0.63
CA TRP A 233 -4.79 0.60 -0.27
C TRP A 233 -5.32 1.78 0.53
N THR A 234 -6.59 2.15 0.33
CA THR A 234 -7.27 3.20 1.13
C THR A 234 -7.39 2.78 2.61
N PHE A 235 -7.56 1.49 2.88
CA PHE A 235 -7.56 0.97 4.25
C PHE A 235 -6.18 1.16 4.90
N PHE A 236 -5.09 0.84 4.19
CA PHE A 236 -3.75 1.07 4.71
C PHE A 236 -3.48 2.55 4.94
N GLU A 237 -3.88 3.42 4.02
CA GLU A 237 -3.73 4.86 4.17
C GLU A 237 -4.40 5.39 5.46
N LYS A 238 -5.65 4.99 5.71
CA LYS A 238 -6.46 5.54 6.80
C LYS A 238 -6.24 4.85 8.14
N CYS A 239 -6.15 3.51 8.14
CA CYS A 239 -6.14 2.71 9.36
C CYS A 239 -4.72 2.40 9.84
N VAL A 240 -3.81 2.14 8.90
CA VAL A 240 -2.45 1.69 9.23
C VAL A 240 -1.51 2.88 9.32
N TYR A 241 -1.35 3.63 8.24
CA TYR A 241 -0.38 4.73 8.16
C TYR A 241 -0.94 6.07 8.65
N GLN A 242 -2.27 6.23 8.70
CA GLN A 242 -2.96 7.46 9.10
C GLN A 242 -2.49 8.70 8.33
N SER A 243 -2.17 8.51 7.05
CA SER A 243 -1.54 9.52 6.20
C SER A 243 -2.44 10.73 5.91
N GLN A 244 -3.77 10.62 6.09
CA GLN A 244 -4.71 11.74 5.91
C GLN A 244 -4.49 12.88 6.92
N CYS A 245 -3.96 12.58 8.11
CA CYS A 245 -3.56 13.59 9.10
C CYS A 245 -2.34 14.44 8.65
N PHE A 246 -1.68 14.05 7.56
CA PHE A 246 -0.58 14.79 6.93
C PHE A 246 -1.02 15.60 5.70
N ALA A 247 -2.17 15.27 5.09
CA ALA A 247 -2.74 16.04 3.98
C ALA A 247 -3.43 17.33 4.45
N GLU A 248 -4.07 17.34 5.62
CA GLU A 248 -4.68 18.55 6.20
C GLU A 248 -3.63 19.61 6.57
N ARG A 249 -2.46 19.17 7.05
CA ARG A 249 -1.29 20.05 7.27
C ARG A 249 -0.73 20.66 5.99
N ARG A 250 -0.95 20.02 4.82
CA ARG A 250 -0.54 20.53 3.50
C ARG A 250 -1.42 21.68 3.00
N MET A 251 -2.67 21.77 3.45
CA MET A 251 -3.62 22.82 3.03
C MET A 251 -3.75 23.98 4.03
N GLY A 252 -2.91 24.02 5.08
CA GLY A 252 -3.00 25.06 6.12
C GLY A 252 -4.28 24.98 6.97
N LEU A 253 -5.00 23.86 6.91
CA LEU A 253 -6.20 23.64 7.71
C LEU A 253 -5.78 23.13 9.11
N PRO A 254 -6.41 23.63 10.20
CA PRO A 254 -6.12 23.14 11.52
C PRO A 254 -6.50 21.66 11.61
N CYS A 255 -5.51 20.82 11.90
CA CYS A 255 -5.73 19.41 12.21
C CYS A 255 -6.67 19.32 13.42
N THR A 256 -7.90 18.87 13.19
CA THR A 256 -8.93 18.79 14.25
C THR A 256 -8.79 17.51 15.09
N GLN A 257 -7.93 16.57 14.70
CA GLN A 257 -7.63 15.37 15.48
C GLN A 257 -6.28 15.48 16.18
N LYS A 258 -6.32 15.77 17.48
CA LYS A 258 -5.20 15.51 18.40
C LYS A 258 -4.96 14.00 18.46
N CYS A 259 -4.10 13.47 17.60
CA CYS A 259 -3.52 12.14 17.79
C CYS A 259 -2.39 12.24 18.81
N SER A 260 -2.75 12.22 20.10
CA SER A 260 -1.78 12.00 21.18
C SER A 260 -1.42 10.51 21.25
N LEU A 261 -0.19 10.18 20.93
CA LEU A 261 0.43 8.87 21.14
C LEU A 261 0.41 8.56 22.65
N ASN A 262 -0.42 7.59 23.09
CA ASN A 262 -0.29 6.95 24.40
C ASN A 262 -0.87 5.52 24.37
N THR A 263 -0.05 4.58 24.83
CA THR A 263 -0.02 3.13 24.56
C THR A 263 -1.11 2.26 25.22
N ALA A 264 -2.27 2.83 25.54
CA ALA A 264 -3.46 2.07 25.94
C ALA A 264 -4.74 2.56 25.25
N ALA A 265 -4.75 3.82 24.80
CA ALA A 265 -5.85 4.41 24.04
C ALA A 265 -5.91 3.90 22.59
N ASP A 266 -4.81 3.36 22.05
CA ASP A 266 -4.73 2.92 20.65
C ASP A 266 -5.53 1.64 20.34
N VAL A 267 -5.82 0.78 21.33
CA VAL A 267 -6.68 -0.41 21.15
C VAL A 267 -8.16 0.00 21.13
N GLN A 268 -8.55 0.95 21.97
CA GLN A 268 -9.88 1.56 21.88
C GLN A 268 -10.02 2.45 20.66
N CYS A 269 -8.94 3.12 20.21
CA CYS A 269 -8.92 3.89 18.97
C CYS A 269 -8.97 2.98 17.75
N THR A 270 -8.30 1.83 17.71
CA THR A 270 -8.55 0.84 16.65
C THR A 270 -9.96 0.28 16.74
N GLN A 271 -10.50 -0.09 17.90
CA GLN A 271 -11.92 -0.53 17.96
C GLN A 271 -12.92 0.58 17.58
N HIS A 272 -12.62 1.85 17.89
CA HIS A 272 -13.49 2.99 17.56
C HIS A 272 -13.28 3.47 16.13
N VAL A 273 -12.08 3.38 15.55
CA VAL A 273 -11.78 3.66 14.14
C VAL A 273 -12.24 2.50 13.26
N PHE A 274 -12.11 1.25 13.69
CA PHE A 274 -12.79 0.11 13.08
C PHE A 274 -14.30 0.30 13.20
N SER A 275 -14.84 0.57 14.39
CA SER A 275 -16.27 0.86 14.55
C SER A 275 -16.70 2.09 13.75
N CYS A 276 -15.89 3.12 13.57
CA CYS A 276 -16.27 4.36 12.87
C CYS A 276 -15.99 4.28 11.38
N ILE A 277 -15.03 3.51 10.89
CA ILE A 277 -14.83 3.22 9.46
C ILE A 277 -15.85 2.18 9.01
N PHE A 278 -16.14 1.15 9.82
CA PHE A 278 -17.22 0.19 9.59
C PHE A 278 -18.63 0.79 9.84
N LYS A 279 -18.78 1.79 10.73
CA LYS A 279 -20.03 2.59 10.84
C LYS A 279 -20.11 3.74 9.84
N ALA A 280 -19.01 4.32 9.35
CA ALA A 280 -19.03 5.38 8.34
C ALA A 280 -19.26 4.82 6.94
N THR A 281 -18.75 3.61 6.64
CA THR A 281 -19.23 2.84 5.49
C THR A 281 -20.73 2.53 5.58
N ARG A 282 -21.32 2.47 6.80
CA ARG A 282 -22.78 2.53 7.01
C ARG A 282 -23.39 3.93 6.91
N ARG A 283 -22.80 4.99 7.50
CA ARG A 283 -23.42 6.33 7.62
C ARG A 283 -23.32 7.20 6.37
N VAL A 284 -22.31 7.01 5.52
CA VAL A 284 -22.28 7.62 4.17
C VAL A 284 -23.34 6.97 3.25
N TRP A 285 -23.94 5.85 3.65
CA TRP A 285 -24.94 5.11 2.86
C TRP A 285 -26.37 5.13 3.42
N ILE A 286 -26.60 5.61 4.65
CA ILE A 286 -27.95 5.68 5.26
C ILE A 286 -28.74 6.94 4.83
N SER A 287 -28.11 7.96 4.22
CA SER A 287 -28.86 9.14 3.75
C SER A 287 -29.63 8.95 2.44
N SER A 288 -29.70 7.73 1.88
CA SER A 288 -30.45 7.45 0.64
C SER A 288 -31.52 6.35 0.76
N ARG A 289 -32.05 6.10 1.96
CA ARG A 289 -33.29 5.33 2.11
C ARG A 289 -34.22 5.95 3.16
N CYS A 290 -34.87 7.03 2.76
CA CYS A 290 -36.27 7.20 3.09
C CYS A 290 -37.07 7.02 1.80
N PHE A 291 -38.11 6.19 1.92
CA PHE A 291 -39.20 5.93 0.98
C PHE A 291 -39.04 4.85 -0.10
N ASN A 292 -39.98 3.92 0.04
CA ASN A 292 -40.55 2.97 -0.91
C ASN A 292 -39.79 1.67 -1.14
N LEU A 293 -40.40 0.50 -1.01
CA LEU A 293 -41.72 0.02 -0.59
C LEU A 293 -41.51 -1.51 -0.40
N PHE A 294 -42.56 -2.17 0.12
CA PHE A 294 -42.95 -3.58 -0.10
C PHE A 294 -42.11 -4.41 -1.08
#